data_AF-A0A950BDA9-F1
#
_entry.id   AF-A0A950BDA9-F1
#
_cell.length_a   1.000
_cell.length_b   1.000
_cell.length_c   1.000
_cell.angle_alpha   90.00
_cell.angle_beta   90.00
_cell.angle_gamma   90.00
#
_symmetry.space_group_name_H-M   'P 1'
#
loop_
_entity.id
_entity.type
_entity.pdbx_description
1 polymer ?
#
loop_
_entity_poly.entity_id
_entity_poly.type
_entity_poly.pdbx_seq_one_letter_code
_entity_poly.pdbx_strand_id
1 'polypeptide(L)'
;MLDRLTASLTENLLQRAFEPLIRTGQLEIVAPSGRTLRFGDDGQPQARIRFSDKRAVLALLRDPDLNFGEMFMQQRLLVERGTIYEVLELV
;
A
#
# COMPACT_ATOMS: atom_id res chain seq x y z
N MET A 1 8.69 6.04 22.12
CA MET A 1 7.22 6.21 22.30
C MET A 1 6.58 6.91 21.09
N LEU A 2 7.15 7.99 20.56
CA LEU A 2 6.62 8.75 19.40
C LEU A 2 6.54 7.94 18.09
N ASP A 3 7.47 7.01 17.84
CA ASP A 3 7.52 6.26 16.56
C ASP A 3 6.35 5.30 16.33
N ARG A 4 5.78 4.71 17.40
CA ARG A 4 4.60 3.84 17.31
C ARG A 4 3.33 4.63 17.02
N LEU A 5 3.23 5.83 17.59
CA LEU A 5 2.08 6.73 17.39
C LEU A 5 2.03 7.22 15.94
N THR A 6 3.17 7.65 15.40
CA THR A 6 3.27 8.05 13.99
C THR A 6 3.02 6.87 13.04
N ALA A 7 3.53 5.68 13.33
CA ALA A 7 3.26 4.48 12.53
C ALA A 7 1.76 4.17 12.46
N SER A 8 1.07 4.16 13.60
CA SER A 8 -0.38 3.94 13.67
C SER A 8 -1.17 4.97 12.87
N LEU A 9 -0.79 6.25 12.89
CA LEU A 9 -1.45 7.28 12.10
C LEU A 9 -1.27 7.06 10.60
N THR A 10 -0.04 6.76 10.15
CA THR A 10 0.26 6.47 8.74
C THR A 10 -0.52 5.24 8.25
N GLU A 11 -0.59 4.19 9.05
CA GLU A 11 -1.38 2.98 8.76
C GLU A 11 -2.87 3.29 8.63
N ASN A 12 -3.43 4.13 9.50
CA ASN A 12 -4.83 4.55 9.42
C ASN A 12 -5.12 5.39 8.16
N LEU A 13 -4.17 6.21 7.71
CA LEU A 13 -4.30 6.95 6.45
C LEU A 13 -4.25 6.01 5.24
N LEU A 14 -3.34 5.04 5.24
CA LEU A 14 -3.32 3.98 4.22
C LEU A 14 -4.63 3.21 4.20
N GLN A 15 -5.15 2.81 5.37
CA GLN A 15 -6.44 2.13 5.46
C GLN A 15 -7.53 2.93 4.77
N ARG A 16 -7.68 4.21 5.15
CA ARG A 16 -8.74 5.08 4.60
C ARG A 16 -8.58 5.35 3.10
N ALA A 17 -7.34 5.41 2.61
CA ALA A 17 -7.07 5.68 1.20
C ALA A 17 -7.39 4.46 0.32
N PHE A 18 -7.04 3.24 0.76
CA PHE A 18 -7.17 2.02 -0.05
C PHE A 18 -8.51 1.30 0.13
N GLU A 19 -9.17 1.41 1.29
CA GLU A 19 -10.47 0.77 1.56
C GLU A 19 -11.49 0.96 0.43
N PRO A 20 -11.73 2.19 -0.10
CA PRO A 20 -12.73 2.38 -1.15
C PRO A 20 -12.24 1.98 -2.56
N LEU A 21 -10.94 1.76 -2.76
CA LEU A 21 -10.37 1.42 -4.07
C LEU A 21 -10.58 -0.07 -4.39
N ILE A 22 -10.43 -0.93 -3.38
CA ILE A 22 -10.46 -2.38 -3.57
C ILE A 22 -11.91 -2.87 -3.57
N ARG A 23 -12.52 -2.96 -4.76
CA ARG A 23 -13.92 -3.39 -4.93
C ARG A 23 -14.09 -4.90 -5.06
N THR A 24 -13.09 -5.57 -5.63
CA THR A 24 -13.06 -7.01 -5.90
C THR A 24 -11.63 -7.48 -5.78
N GLY A 25 -11.42 -8.68 -5.25
CA GLY A 25 -10.07 -9.23 -5.10
C GLY A 25 -9.45 -8.90 -3.75
N GLN A 26 -8.13 -9.03 -3.64
CA GLN A 26 -7.42 -8.83 -2.39
C GLN A 26 -6.11 -8.07 -2.57
N LEU A 27 -5.96 -6.98 -1.83
CA LEU A 27 -4.69 -6.28 -1.67
C LEU A 27 -4.20 -6.41 -0.23
N GLU A 28 -2.95 -6.82 -0.06
CA GLU A 28 -2.23 -6.70 1.20
C GLU A 28 -1.17 -5.60 1.11
N ILE A 29 -1.12 -4.71 2.09
CA ILE A 29 -0.11 -3.65 2.17
C ILE A 29 0.72 -3.86 3.43
N VAL A 30 2.02 -4.10 3.26
CA VAL A 30 2.98 -4.11 4.37
C VAL A 30 3.53 -2.71 4.58
N ALA A 31 3.14 -2.11 5.71
CA ALA A 31 3.60 -0.79 6.12
C ALA A 31 5.08 -0.84 6.57
N PRO A 32 5.79 0.30 6.62
CA PRO A 32 7.19 0.36 7.08
C PRO A 32 7.40 -0.11 8.52
N SER A 33 6.34 -0.15 9.34
CA SER A 33 6.35 -0.72 10.69
C SER A 33 6.41 -2.26 10.71
N GLY A 34 6.20 -2.90 9.56
CA GLY A 34 5.99 -4.34 9.43
C GLY A 34 4.53 -4.79 9.56
N ARG A 35 3.60 -3.90 9.94
CA ARG A 35 2.18 -4.24 10.01
C ARG A 35 1.63 -4.48 8.60
N THR A 36 0.81 -5.51 8.46
CA THR A 36 0.07 -5.79 7.23
C THR A 36 -1.36 -5.29 7.36
N LEU A 37 -1.78 -4.46 6.39
CA LEU A 37 -3.17 -4.07 6.17
C LEU A 37 -3.74 -4.97 5.07
N ARG A 38 -5.01 -5.38 5.21
CA ARG A 38 -5.71 -6.25 4.24
C ARG A 38 -6.95 -5.53 3.76
N PHE A 39 -7.22 -5.63 2.46
CA PHE A 39 -8.34 -5.00 1.78
C PHE A 39 -9.01 -6.00 0.83
N GLY A 40 -10.31 -5.82 0.61
CA GLY A 40 -11.10 -6.64 -0.32
C GLY A 40 -11.67 -7.92 0.30
N ASP A 41 -12.02 -8.89 -0.55
CA ASP A 41 -12.90 -10.03 -0.24
C ASP A 41 -12.26 -11.41 -0.49
N ASP A 42 -10.92 -11.49 -0.46
CA ASP A 42 -10.13 -12.69 -0.77
C ASP A 42 -10.35 -13.28 -2.19
N GLY A 43 -11.06 -12.55 -3.07
CA GLY A 43 -11.22 -12.88 -4.49
C GLY A 43 -9.94 -12.74 -5.31
N GLN A 44 -10.05 -12.84 -6.63
CA GLN A 44 -8.95 -12.54 -7.56
C GLN A 44 -9.15 -11.17 -8.22
N PRO A 45 -8.06 -10.46 -8.56
CA PRO A 45 -6.66 -10.82 -8.35
C PRO A 45 -6.20 -10.67 -6.88
N GLN A 46 -5.10 -11.32 -6.51
CA GLN A 46 -4.50 -11.23 -5.17
C GLN A 46 -3.07 -10.72 -5.21
N ALA A 47 -2.82 -9.53 -4.67
CA ALA A 47 -1.49 -8.93 -4.65
C ALA A 47 -1.05 -8.52 -3.23
N ARG A 48 0.28 -8.42 -3.04
CA ARG A 48 0.87 -7.83 -1.84
C ARG A 48 1.92 -6.80 -2.23
N ILE A 49 1.80 -5.59 -1.70
CA ILE A 49 2.84 -4.56 -1.80
C ILE A 49 3.48 -4.26 -0.44
N ARG A 50 4.73 -3.81 -0.45
CA ARG A 50 5.47 -3.32 0.73
C ARG A 50 6.00 -1.92 0.49
N PHE A 51 5.81 -1.04 1.47
CA PHE A 51 6.55 0.22 1.54
C PHE A 51 7.84 0.06 2.33
N SER A 52 8.96 0.55 1.77
CA SER A 52 10.27 0.50 2.43
C SER A 52 10.39 1.52 3.56
N ASP A 53 9.70 2.66 3.46
CA ASP A 53 9.84 3.76 4.41
C ASP A 53 8.59 4.65 4.47
N LYS A 54 8.49 5.43 5.56
CA LYS A 54 7.34 6.32 5.82
C LYS A 54 7.21 7.45 4.78
N ARG A 55 8.31 7.92 4.19
CA ARG A 55 8.27 9.00 3.20
C ARG A 55 7.64 8.53 1.90
N ALA A 56 7.83 7.27 1.52
CA ALA A 56 7.19 6.67 0.34
C ALA A 56 5.67 6.64 0.51
N VAL A 57 5.18 6.26 1.70
CA VAL A 57 3.75 6.31 2.02
C VAL A 57 3.19 7.74 1.92
N LEU A 58 3.87 8.71 2.53
CA LEU A 58 3.41 10.10 2.49
C LEU A 58 3.44 10.69 1.08
N ALA A 59 4.43 10.33 0.27
CA ALA A 59 4.50 10.74 -1.13
C ALA A 59 3.32 10.18 -1.94
N LEU A 60 3.02 8.88 -1.78
CA LEU A 60 1.87 8.25 -2.41
C LEU A 60 0.55 8.90 -2.00
N LEU A 61 0.32 9.10 -0.70
CA LEU A 61 -0.93 9.68 -0.20
C LEU A 61 -1.15 11.14 -0.66
N ARG A 62 -0.07 11.85 -1.03
CA ARG A 62 -0.15 13.23 -1.50
C ARG A 62 -0.56 13.33 -2.97
N ASP A 63 -0.03 12.46 -3.81
CA ASP A 63 -0.28 12.45 -5.26
C ASP A 63 -0.06 11.02 -5.78
N PRO A 64 -1.10 10.17 -5.72
CA PRO A 64 -0.96 8.74 -6.02
C PRO A 64 -0.66 8.46 -7.49
N ASP A 65 -1.23 9.24 -8.41
CA ASP A 65 -1.08 9.07 -9.85
C ASP A 65 0.39 9.20 -10.28
N LEU A 66 1.09 10.19 -9.73
CA LEU A 66 2.51 10.38 -10.01
C LEU A 66 3.40 9.46 -9.16
N ASN A 67 3.15 9.39 -7.86
CA ASN A 67 4.11 8.79 -6.94
C ASN A 67 4.05 7.26 -6.92
N PHE A 68 2.97 6.61 -7.34
CA PHE A 68 2.93 5.14 -7.35
C PHE A 68 4.02 4.55 -8.24
N GLY A 69 4.10 5.00 -9.49
CA GLY A 69 5.13 4.59 -10.44
C GLY A 69 6.54 4.94 -9.97
N GLU A 70 6.74 6.16 -9.47
CA GLU A 70 8.05 6.58 -8.95
C GLU A 70 8.51 5.72 -7.77
N MET A 71 7.63 5.44 -6.80
CA MET A 71 8.01 4.62 -5.64
C MET A 71 8.31 3.19 -6.06
N PHE A 72 7.58 2.65 -7.04
CA PHE A 72 7.88 1.33 -7.61
C PHE A 72 9.25 1.32 -8.31
N MET A 73 9.52 2.29 -9.19
CA MET A 73 10.80 2.40 -9.90
C MET A 73 12.00 2.63 -8.96
N GLN A 74 11.80 3.36 -7.86
CA GLN A 74 12.81 3.60 -6.84
C GLN A 74 12.97 2.43 -5.85
N GLN A 75 12.24 1.31 -6.04
CA GLN A 75 12.22 0.16 -5.12
C GLN A 75 11.77 0.51 -3.69
N ARG A 76 10.96 1.56 -3.56
CA ARG A 76 10.39 2.03 -2.28
C ARG A 76 8.95 1.57 -2.07
N LEU A 77 8.30 1.14 -3.15
CA LEU A 77 7.12 0.31 -3.16
C LEU A 77 7.47 -0.98 -3.91
N LEU A 78 7.39 -2.11 -3.24
CA LEU A 78 7.77 -3.42 -3.78
C LEU A 78 6.52 -4.27 -3.93
N VAL A 79 6.42 -5.04 -5.02
CA VAL A 79 5.42 -6.10 -5.15
C VAL A 79 6.04 -7.39 -4.60
N GLU A 80 5.52 -7.89 -3.48
CA GLU A 80 6.01 -9.12 -2.82
C GLU A 80 5.25 -10.38 -3.28
N ARG A 81 3.99 -10.22 -3.72
CA ARG A 81 3.15 -11.29 -4.25
C ARG A 81 2.29 -10.75 -5.39
N GLY A 82 2.15 -11.55 -6.44
CA GLY A 82 1.48 -11.15 -7.67
C GLY A 82 2.40 -10.32 -8.56
N THR A 83 1.79 -9.59 -9.49
CA THR A 83 2.43 -8.73 -10.48
C THR A 83 2.04 -7.28 -10.26
N ILE A 84 2.81 -6.35 -10.83
CA ILE A 84 2.41 -4.93 -10.84
C ILE A 84 1.08 -4.71 -11.55
N TYR A 85 0.76 -5.52 -12.58
CA TYR A 85 -0.52 -5.45 -13.29
C TYR A 85 -1.70 -5.84 -12.39
N GLU A 86 -1.55 -6.92 -11.61
CA GLU A 86 -2.57 -7.33 -10.63
C GLU A 86 -2.77 -6.27 -9.54
N VAL A 87 -1.73 -5.54 -9.14
CA VAL A 87 -1.89 -4.40 -8.22
C VAL A 87 -2.67 -3.27 -8.88
N LEU A 88 -2.34 -2.90 -10.12
CA LEU A 88 -3.01 -1.82 -10.86
C LEU A 88 -4.46 -2.16 -11.22
N GLU A 89 -4.81 -3.45 -11.33
CA GLU A 89 -6.19 -3.88 -11.51
C GLU A 89 -7.04 -3.71 -10.24
N LEU A 90 -6.40 -3.70 -9.08
CA LEU A 90 -7.08 -3.60 -7.78
C LEU A 90 -7.36 -2.16 -7.33
N VAL A 91 -6.58 -1.17 -7.79
CA VAL A 91 -6.56 0.21 -7.23
C VAL A 91 -7.12 1.27 -8.15
#